data_AF-A0A6J4Y6U2-F1
#
_entry.id   AF-A0A6J4Y6U2-F1
#
_cell.length_a   1.000
_cell.length_b   1.000
_cell.length_c   1.000
_cell.angle_alpha   90.00
_cell.angle_beta   90.00
_cell.angle_gamma   90.00
#
_symmetry.space_group_name_H-M   'P 1'
#
loop_
_entity.id
_entity.type
_entity.pdbx_description
1 polymer ?
#
loop_
_entity_poly.entity_id
_entity_poly.type
_entity_poly.pdbx_seq_one_letter_code
_entity_poly.pdbx_strand_id
1 'polypeptide(L)'
;MASFTKSSYLVLAVVILFFIVALPAAEVRAGEKVELEGEIRGVKCTHFKVECKNDDNHIALETDFVLVMPDGTYYFMPNLTRGIKARHAYKKVHIRGELTRQEIWVDKLVDLDKKGSAKSKTSWDWSDDDDFWESK
;
A
#
# COMPACT_ATOMS: atom_id res chain seq x y z
N MET A 1 1.91 64.40 26.29
CA MET A 1 2.46 63.04 26.51
C MET A 1 1.39 62.03 26.15
N ALA A 2 1.55 61.28 25.05
CA ALA A 2 0.72 60.12 24.74
C ALA A 2 1.51 59.16 23.83
N SER A 3 2.47 58.45 24.42
CA SER A 3 3.25 57.40 23.77
C SER A 3 2.52 56.06 23.95
N PHE A 4 1.45 55.83 23.19
CA PHE A 4 0.66 54.58 23.31
C PHE A 4 0.47 53.81 22.00
N THR A 5 0.93 54.32 20.86
CA THR A 5 0.65 53.73 19.55
C THR A 5 1.58 52.58 19.18
N LYS A 6 2.88 52.63 19.53
CA LYS A 6 3.86 51.60 19.11
C LYS A 6 3.68 50.23 19.76
N SER A 7 3.15 50.17 20.98
CA SER A 7 3.01 48.91 21.74
C SER A 7 1.89 48.03 21.20
N SER A 8 0.79 48.60 20.69
CA SER A 8 -0.34 47.84 20.15
C SER A 8 -0.02 47.11 18.84
N TYR A 9 0.79 47.71 17.96
CA TYR A 9 1.20 47.06 16.70
C TYR A 9 2.16 45.89 16.92
N LEU A 10 2.97 45.93 17.98
CA LEU A 10 3.95 44.90 18.30
C LEU A 10 3.25 43.65 18.87
N VAL A 11 2.23 43.83 19.70
CA VAL A 11 1.38 42.73 20.19
C VAL A 11 0.59 42.10 19.04
N LEU A 12 0.03 42.92 18.15
CA LEU A 12 -0.71 42.43 16.99
C LEU A 12 0.18 41.61 16.04
N ALA A 13 1.41 42.07 15.79
CA ALA A 13 2.38 41.37 14.96
C ALA A 13 2.82 40.02 15.56
N VAL A 14 2.99 39.95 16.89
CA VAL A 14 3.34 38.71 17.59
C VAL A 14 2.19 37.70 17.56
N VAL A 15 0.94 38.16 17.71
CA VAL A 15 -0.24 37.27 17.62
C VAL A 15 -0.42 36.73 16.20
N ILE A 16 -0.22 37.56 15.17
CA ILE A 16 -0.28 37.13 13.76
C ILE A 16 0.84 36.11 13.46
N LEU A 17 2.06 36.36 13.94
CA LEU A 17 3.19 35.43 13.79
C LEU A 17 2.90 34.08 14.48
N PHE A 18 2.27 34.09 15.65
CA PHE A 18 1.92 32.87 16.38
C PHE A 18 0.86 32.04 15.63
N PHE A 19 -0.09 32.69 14.95
CA PHE A 19 -1.07 32.01 14.10
C PHE A 19 -0.46 31.42 12.82
N ILE A 20 0.62 32.01 12.29
CA ILE A 20 1.32 31.48 11.10
C ILE A 20 2.16 30.23 11.46
N VAL A 21 2.73 30.17 12.67
CA VAL A 21 3.56 29.03 13.11
C VAL A 21 2.74 27.85 13.64
N ALA A 22 1.49 28.08 14.07
CA ALA A 22 0.63 27.05 14.67
C ALA A 22 -0.11 26.14 13.65
N LEU A 23 0.22 26.19 12.37
CA LEU A 23 -0.25 25.24 11.36
C LEU A 23 0.83 24.21 11.05
N PRO A 24 1.07 23.17 11.90
CA PRO A 24 1.59 21.95 11.34
C PRO A 24 0.44 21.39 10.50
N ALA A 25 0.51 21.63 9.20
CA ALA A 25 -0.31 20.93 8.22
C ALA A 25 -0.08 19.44 8.45
N ALA A 26 -0.99 18.79 9.16
CA ALA A 26 -1.15 17.36 9.12
C ALA A 26 -1.59 17.04 7.69
N GLU A 27 -0.63 16.93 6.78
CA GLU A 27 -0.84 16.27 5.50
C GLU A 27 -1.11 14.79 5.84
N VAL A 28 -2.37 14.49 6.15
CA VAL A 28 -2.90 13.14 5.98
C VAL A 28 -2.86 12.91 4.47
N ARG A 29 -1.72 12.43 3.98
CA ARG A 29 -1.61 11.96 2.61
C ARG A 29 -2.47 10.72 2.53
N ALA A 30 -3.70 10.91 2.04
CA ALA A 30 -4.48 9.80 1.51
C ALA A 30 -3.60 9.05 0.50
N GLY A 31 -3.59 7.72 0.57
CA GLY A 31 -2.83 6.90 -0.36
C GLY A 31 -3.24 7.20 -1.80
N GLU A 32 -2.29 7.17 -2.72
CA GLU A 32 -2.58 7.38 -4.14
C GLU A 32 -3.30 6.14 -4.68
N LYS A 33 -4.48 6.31 -5.29
CA LYS A 33 -5.18 5.21 -5.96
C LYS A 33 -4.43 4.83 -7.23
N VAL A 34 -3.95 3.59 -7.28
CA VAL A 34 -3.11 3.08 -8.37
C VAL A 34 -3.59 1.72 -8.87
N GLU A 35 -3.20 1.41 -10.10
CA GLU A 35 -3.29 0.07 -10.69
C GLU A 35 -1.88 -0.38 -11.07
N LEU A 36 -1.46 -1.53 -10.53
CA LEU A 36 -0.11 -2.07 -10.68
C LEU A 36 -0.14 -3.48 -11.25
N GLU A 37 0.79 -3.77 -12.15
CA GLU A 37 1.05 -5.11 -12.65
C GLU A 37 2.44 -5.58 -12.22
N GLY A 38 2.49 -6.73 -11.56
CA GLY A 38 3.71 -7.28 -11.02
C GLY A 38 3.60 -8.76 -10.70
N GLU A 39 4.53 -9.27 -9.91
CA GLU A 39 4.57 -10.66 -9.48
C GLU A 39 4.67 -10.74 -7.96
N ILE A 40 3.87 -11.60 -7.33
CA ILE A 40 3.95 -11.79 -5.88
C ILE A 40 5.08 -12.75 -5.57
N ARG A 41 6.08 -12.31 -4.80
CA ARG A 41 7.27 -13.11 -4.45
C ARG A 41 7.52 -13.11 -2.96
N GLY A 42 8.29 -14.09 -2.49
CA GLY A 42 8.67 -14.18 -1.09
C GLY A 42 9.46 -12.96 -0.63
N VAL A 43 9.14 -12.45 0.57
CA VAL A 43 9.77 -11.24 1.10
C VAL A 43 11.26 -11.44 1.33
N LYS A 44 11.68 -12.59 1.87
CA LYS A 44 13.10 -12.84 2.18
C LYS A 44 13.94 -12.85 0.92
N CYS A 45 13.55 -13.64 -0.08
CA CYS A 45 14.34 -13.74 -1.31
C CYS A 45 14.39 -12.41 -2.07
N THR A 46 13.27 -11.67 -2.08
CA THR A 46 13.20 -10.32 -2.69
C THR A 46 14.10 -9.33 -1.96
N HIS A 47 14.02 -9.26 -0.63
CA HIS A 47 14.78 -8.31 0.18
C HIS A 47 16.29 -8.55 0.10
N PHE A 48 16.72 -9.81 0.18
CA PHE A 48 18.13 -10.20 0.09
C PHE A 48 18.65 -10.30 -1.35
N LYS A 49 17.81 -10.02 -2.36
CA LYS A 49 18.15 -10.10 -3.79
C LYS A 49 18.73 -11.47 -4.19
N VAL A 50 18.18 -12.53 -3.62
CA VAL A 50 18.52 -13.92 -3.97
C VAL A 50 17.40 -14.53 -4.80
N GLU A 51 17.70 -15.62 -5.50
CA GLU A 51 16.71 -16.31 -6.31
C GLU A 51 15.54 -16.84 -5.47
N CYS A 52 14.32 -16.48 -5.85
CA CYS A 52 13.10 -16.95 -5.22
C CYS A 52 12.67 -18.28 -5.85
N LYS A 53 12.72 -19.39 -5.10
CA LYS A 53 12.32 -20.70 -5.61
C LYS A 53 10.80 -20.84 -5.57
N ASN A 54 10.20 -21.16 -6.71
CA ASN A 54 8.77 -21.46 -6.80
C ASN A 54 8.51 -22.93 -6.51
N ASP A 55 8.65 -23.32 -5.23
CA ASP A 55 8.31 -24.66 -4.75
C ASP A 55 7.48 -24.59 -3.47
N ASP A 56 6.67 -25.62 -3.24
CA ASP A 56 5.70 -25.65 -2.13
C ASP A 56 6.36 -25.51 -0.76
N ASN A 57 7.58 -26.06 -0.57
CA ASN A 57 8.29 -25.96 0.70
C ASN A 57 8.78 -24.53 0.93
N HIS A 58 9.31 -23.89 -0.12
CA HIS A 58 9.74 -22.50 -0.04
C HIS A 58 8.56 -21.57 0.25
N ILE A 59 7.44 -21.74 -0.45
CA ILE A 59 6.19 -20.99 -0.20
C ILE A 59 5.69 -21.22 1.23
N ALA A 60 5.72 -22.46 1.71
CA ALA A 60 5.27 -22.81 3.06
C ALA A 60 6.13 -22.20 4.17
N LEU A 61 7.44 -22.05 3.96
CA LEU A 61 8.39 -21.52 4.93
C LEU A 61 8.57 -19.99 4.86
N GLU A 62 8.14 -19.37 3.77
CA GLU A 62 8.27 -17.93 3.59
C GLU A 62 7.43 -17.18 4.62
N THR A 63 7.99 -16.16 5.28
CA THR A 63 7.27 -15.47 6.37
C THR A 63 6.19 -14.54 5.84
N ASP A 64 6.45 -13.91 4.69
CA ASP A 64 5.47 -13.07 4.01
C ASP A 64 5.81 -12.90 2.51
N PHE A 65 4.91 -12.30 1.74
CA PHE A 65 5.10 -12.03 0.32
C PHE A 65 4.89 -10.55 0.00
N VAL A 66 5.54 -10.09 -1.07
CA VAL A 66 5.50 -8.71 -1.56
C VAL A 66 5.16 -8.70 -3.06
N LEU A 67 4.57 -7.60 -3.53
CA LEU A 67 4.39 -7.34 -4.95
C LEU A 67 5.71 -6.82 -5.52
N VAL A 68 6.28 -7.52 -6.49
CA VAL A 68 7.51 -7.11 -7.20
C VAL A 68 7.15 -6.58 -8.58
N MET A 69 7.56 -5.35 -8.85
CA MET A 69 7.34 -4.66 -10.12
C MET A 69 8.39 -5.07 -11.17
N PRO A 70 8.13 -4.82 -12.47
CA PRO A 70 9.08 -5.14 -13.55
C PRO A 70 10.46 -4.46 -13.41
N ASP A 71 10.51 -3.29 -12.75
CA ASP A 71 11.74 -2.55 -12.48
C ASP A 71 12.51 -3.08 -11.25
N GLY A 72 11.97 -4.10 -10.56
CA GLY A 72 12.55 -4.70 -9.37
C GLY A 72 12.21 -3.99 -8.06
N THR A 73 11.45 -2.89 -8.09
CA THR A 73 10.88 -2.31 -6.87
C THR A 73 9.83 -3.26 -6.28
N TYR A 74 9.58 -3.16 -4.97
CA TYR A 74 8.59 -4.02 -4.33
C TYR A 74 7.78 -3.29 -3.26
N TYR A 75 6.53 -3.72 -3.11
CA TYR A 75 5.54 -3.17 -2.20
C TYR A 75 4.98 -4.25 -1.27
N PHE A 76 4.86 -3.91 0.00
CA PHE A 76 4.14 -4.74 0.97
C PHE A 76 2.64 -4.60 0.75
N MET A 77 1.90 -5.69 1.00
CA MET A 77 0.44 -5.71 0.95
C MET A 77 -0.08 -6.04 2.36
N PRO A 78 -0.16 -5.04 3.26
CA PRO A 78 -0.37 -5.27 4.69
C PRO A 78 -1.79 -5.73 5.04
N ASN A 79 -2.79 -5.37 4.23
CA ASN A 79 -4.18 -5.78 4.43
C ASN A 79 -4.48 -7.20 3.93
N LEU A 80 -3.61 -7.77 3.09
CA LEU A 80 -3.73 -9.16 2.66
C LEU A 80 -3.11 -10.09 3.69
N THR A 81 -3.84 -11.14 4.05
CA THR A 81 -3.27 -12.22 4.87
C THR A 81 -2.18 -12.96 4.08
N ARG A 82 -1.20 -13.55 4.79
CA ARG A 82 -0.18 -14.40 4.17
C ARG A 82 -0.78 -15.51 3.31
N GLY A 83 -1.90 -16.10 3.75
CA GLY A 83 -2.58 -17.17 3.03
C GLY A 83 -3.12 -16.74 1.67
N ILE A 84 -3.70 -15.54 1.57
CA ILE A 84 -4.11 -14.95 0.28
C ILE A 84 -2.89 -14.76 -0.60
N LYS A 85 -1.86 -14.08 -0.09
CA LYS A 85 -0.63 -13.82 -0.85
C LYS A 85 0.04 -15.09 -1.36
N ALA A 86 0.09 -16.15 -0.55
CA ALA A 86 0.65 -17.45 -0.93
C ALA A 86 -0.11 -18.12 -2.08
N ARG A 87 -1.45 -17.99 -2.16
CA ARG A 87 -2.26 -18.53 -3.28
C ARG A 87 -1.93 -17.86 -4.61
N HIS A 88 -1.39 -16.65 -4.56
CA HIS A 88 -1.01 -15.84 -5.72
C HIS A 88 0.51 -15.76 -5.93
N ALA A 89 1.30 -16.46 -5.11
CA ALA A 89 2.75 -16.45 -5.20
C ALA A 89 3.25 -16.95 -6.56
N TYR A 90 4.28 -16.28 -7.09
CA TYR A 90 4.93 -16.52 -8.37
C TYR A 90 4.03 -16.41 -9.60
N LYS A 91 2.87 -15.76 -9.46
CA LYS A 91 1.97 -15.44 -10.56
C LYS A 91 2.08 -13.96 -10.88
N LYS A 92 1.93 -13.64 -12.16
CA LYS A 92 1.66 -12.27 -12.58
C LYS A 92 0.27 -11.87 -12.07
N VAL A 93 0.17 -10.70 -11.48
CA VAL A 93 -1.08 -10.17 -10.92
C VAL A 93 -1.29 -8.74 -11.40
N HIS A 94 -2.57 -8.37 -11.52
CA HIS A 94 -3.02 -6.99 -11.62
C HIS A 94 -3.67 -6.63 -10.28
N ILE A 95 -3.19 -5.56 -9.66
CA ILE A 95 -3.65 -5.08 -8.35
C ILE A 95 -4.18 -3.66 -8.51
N ARG A 96 -5.33 -3.40 -7.89
CA ARG A 96 -5.86 -2.06 -7.67
C ARG A 96 -5.88 -1.77 -6.18
N GLY A 97 -5.48 -0.57 -5.78
CA GLY A 97 -5.45 -0.21 -4.37
C GLY A 97 -4.91 1.19 -4.10
N GLU A 98 -4.63 1.46 -2.82
CA GLU A 98 -4.07 2.71 -2.33
C GLU A 98 -2.59 2.55 -1.96
N LEU A 99 -1.72 3.21 -2.71
CA LEU A 99 -0.27 3.18 -2.50
C LEU A 99 0.15 4.27 -1.52
N THR A 100 0.83 3.86 -0.46
CA THR A 100 1.44 4.75 0.53
C THR A 100 2.87 4.31 0.81
N ARG A 101 3.85 5.11 0.34
CA ARG A 101 5.29 4.82 0.48
C ARG A 101 5.68 3.48 -0.17
N GLN A 102 5.89 2.44 0.63
CA GLN A 102 6.30 1.11 0.21
C GLN A 102 5.21 0.06 0.50
N GLU A 103 3.99 0.51 0.76
CA GLU A 103 2.85 -0.34 1.08
C GLU A 103 1.71 -0.03 0.11
N ILE A 104 1.07 -1.07 -0.42
CA ILE A 104 -0.17 -0.96 -1.18
C ILE A 104 -1.28 -1.64 -0.40
N TRP A 105 -2.28 -0.87 -0.02
CA TRP A 105 -3.54 -1.37 0.51
C TRP A 105 -4.38 -1.86 -0.66
N VAL A 106 -4.52 -3.18 -0.77
CA VAL A 106 -5.12 -3.83 -1.94
C VAL A 106 -6.63 -3.81 -1.83
N ASP A 107 -7.31 -3.19 -2.79
CA ASP A 107 -8.76 -3.28 -2.96
C ASP A 107 -9.11 -4.54 -3.74
N LYS A 108 -8.36 -4.81 -4.82
CA LYS A 108 -8.61 -5.92 -5.74
C LYS A 108 -7.30 -6.51 -6.25
N LEU A 109 -7.25 -7.82 -6.34
CA LEU A 109 -6.12 -8.60 -6.86
C LEU A 109 -6.63 -9.65 -7.83
N VAL A 110 -6.03 -9.74 -9.02
CA VAL A 110 -6.39 -10.75 -10.03
C VAL A 110 -5.14 -11.37 -10.64
N ASP A 111 -5.09 -12.70 -10.69
CA ASP A 111 -4.03 -13.39 -11.45
C ASP A 111 -4.18 -13.13 -12.95
N LEU A 112 -3.08 -12.88 -13.63
CA LEU A 112 -3.01 -12.77 -15.08
C LEU A 112 -2.60 -14.11 -15.72
N ASP A 113 -3.12 -14.37 -16.91
CA ASP A 113 -2.67 -15.47 -17.75
C ASP A 113 -1.40 -15.12 -18.55
N LYS A 114 -0.92 -16.06 -19.36
CA LYS A 114 0.29 -15.85 -20.18
C LYS A 114 0.10 -14.74 -21.24
N LYS A 115 -1.14 -14.37 -21.55
CA LYS A 115 -1.51 -13.31 -22.49
C LYS A 115 -1.79 -11.98 -21.78
N GLY A 116 -1.63 -11.90 -20.46
CA GLY A 116 -1.93 -10.71 -19.66
C GLY A 116 -3.43 -10.50 -19.39
N SER A 117 -4.27 -11.50 -19.67
CA SER A 117 -5.71 -11.42 -19.40
C SER A 117 -6.04 -11.90 -17.98
N ALA A 118 -6.98 -11.23 -17.33
CA ALA A 118 -7.47 -11.57 -16.01
C ALA A 118 -8.06 -13.00 -15.94
N LYS A 119 -7.63 -13.79 -14.95
CA LYS A 119 -8.22 -15.10 -14.65
C LYS A 119 -9.40 -14.94 -13.70
N SER A 120 -10.61 -15.13 -14.23
CA SER A 120 -11.87 -14.99 -13.49
C SER A 120 -12.01 -15.87 -12.22
N LYS A 121 -11.23 -16.96 -12.08
CA LYS A 121 -11.36 -17.91 -10.95
C LYS A 121 -10.42 -17.62 -9.78
N THR A 122 -9.55 -16.64 -9.90
CA THR A 122 -8.46 -16.37 -8.95
C THR A 122 -8.37 -14.88 -8.69
N SER A 123 -9.52 -14.27 -8.43
CA SER A 123 -9.62 -12.91 -7.91
C SER A 123 -9.81 -12.93 -6.41
N TRP A 124 -9.19 -11.97 -5.75
CA TRP A 124 -9.51 -11.58 -4.38
C TRP A 124 -9.97 -10.13 -4.43
N ASP A 125 -11.05 -9.82 -3.72
CA ASP A 125 -11.65 -8.49 -3.67
C ASP A 125 -12.04 -8.20 -2.22
N TRP A 126 -11.65 -7.04 -1.70
CA TRP A 126 -11.97 -6.61 -0.34
C TRP A 126 -13.46 -6.34 -0.15
N SER A 127 -14.22 -6.13 -1.23
CA SER A 127 -15.67 -5.92 -1.20
C SER A 127 -16.51 -7.19 -1.25
N ASP A 128 -15.89 -8.37 -1.40
CA ASP A 128 -16.60 -9.66 -1.56
C ASP A 128 -16.90 -10.38 -0.21
N ASP A 129 -16.77 -9.72 0.95
CA ASP A 129 -16.91 -10.36 2.27
C ASP A 129 -18.36 -10.69 2.70
N ASP A 130 -19.38 -10.36 1.91
CA ASP A 130 -20.78 -10.48 2.35
C ASP A 130 -21.46 -11.84 2.03
N ASP A 131 -21.00 -12.63 1.05
CA ASP A 131 -21.80 -13.74 0.52
C ASP A 131 -21.34 -15.17 0.88
N PHE A 132 -20.16 -15.36 1.48
CA PHE A 132 -19.64 -16.72 1.70
C PHE A 132 -20.26 -17.46 2.91
N TRP A 133 -20.87 -16.74 3.87
CA TRP A 133 -21.39 -17.33 5.11
C TRP A 133 -22.89 -17.66 5.10
N GLU A 134 -23.67 -17.24 4.10
CA GLU A 134 -25.13 -17.46 4.07
C GLU A 134 -25.59 -18.80 3.47
N SER A 135 -24.67 -19.71 3.13
CA SER A 135 -25.04 -21.05 2.62
C SER A 135 -24.61 -22.17 3.57
N LYS A 136 -25.37 -22.33 4.66
CA LYS A 136 -25.36 -23.56 5.45
C LYS A 136 -26.76 -24.03 5.80
#